data_AF-A0A846BV30-F1
#
_entry.id   AF-A0A846BV30-F1
#
_cell.length_a   1.000
_cell.length_b   1.000
_cell.length_c   1.000
_cell.angle_alpha   90.00
_cell.angle_beta   90.00
_cell.angle_gamma   90.00
#
_symmetry.space_group_name_H-M   'P 1'
#
loop_
_entity.id
_entity.type
_entity.pdbx_description
1 polymer ?
#
loop_
_entity_poly.entity_id
_entity_poly.type
_entity_poly.pdbx_seq_one_letter_code
_entity_poly.pdbx_strand_id
1 'polypeptide(L)' 'MNTTQVSIEHISIDPEIRFGKPCIQGTRIAVIDIVNCYLKMEESLEKIAKDYDLSLASVHAA' A
#
# COMPACT_ATOMS: atom_id res chain seq x y z
N MET A 1 4.50 -9.46 23.66
CA MET A 1 4.83 -9.61 22.23
C MET A 1 3.67 -8.97 21.49
N ASN A 2 3.84 -7.76 20.97
CA ASN A 2 2.73 -7.04 20.33
C ASN A 2 2.54 -7.59 18.93
N THR A 3 1.47 -8.36 18.74
CA THR A 3 1.07 -8.86 17.43
C THR A 3 0.50 -7.69 16.65
N THR A 4 1.26 -7.12 15.72
CA THR A 4 0.74 -6.14 14.77
C THR A 4 -0.28 -6.85 13.88
N GLN A 5 -1.55 -6.53 14.09
CA GLN A 5 -2.66 -7.07 13.32
C GLN A 5 -2.63 -6.41 11.93
N VAL A 6 -2.12 -7.11 10.92
CA VAL A 6 -2.19 -6.66 9.52
C VAL A 6 -3.59 -6.97 8.99
N SER A 7 -4.41 -5.95 8.81
CA SER A 7 -5.74 -6.09 8.20
C SER A 7 -5.58 -6.29 6.69
N ILE A 8 -5.84 -7.52 6.22
CA ILE A 8 -5.75 -7.95 4.81
C ILE A 8 -6.80 -7.24 3.91
N GLU A 9 -7.73 -6.48 4.50
CA GLU A 9 -8.82 -5.82 3.77
C GLU A 9 -8.35 -4.81 2.71
N HIS A 10 -7.13 -4.28 2.86
CA HIS A 10 -6.60 -3.23 1.97
C HIS A 10 -5.47 -3.70 1.05
N ILE A 11 -5.00 -4.94 1.16
CA ILE A 11 -3.92 -5.49 0.34
C ILE A 11 -4.36 -6.79 -0.32
N SER A 12 -4.23 -6.86 -1.64
CA SER A 12 -4.40 -8.10 -2.41
C SER A 12 -3.06 -8.67 -2.84
N ILE A 13 -3.00 -9.99 -2.94
CA ILE A 13 -1.93 -10.71 -3.62
C ILE A 13 -2.59 -11.60 -4.67
N ASP A 14 -2.29 -11.32 -5.93
CA ASP A 14 -2.82 -12.07 -7.06
C ASP A 14 -1.66 -12.43 -8.00
N PRO A 15 -1.38 -13.72 -8.28
CA PRO A 15 -0.27 -14.12 -9.13
C PRO A 15 -0.37 -13.59 -10.57
N GLU A 16 -1.57 -13.30 -11.07
CA GLU A 16 -1.83 -12.75 -12.39
C GLU A 16 -1.62 -11.22 -12.43
N ILE A 17 -1.64 -10.55 -11.27
CA ILE A 17 -1.44 -9.10 -11.13
C ILE A 17 -0.05 -8.80 -10.59
N ARG A 18 0.75 -8.04 -11.36
CA ARG A 18 2.12 -7.62 -10.96
C ARG A 18 3.01 -8.78 -10.46
N PHE A 19 2.85 -9.97 -11.05
CA PHE A 19 3.66 -11.16 -10.72
C PHE A 19 3.54 -11.58 -9.23
N GLY A 20 2.34 -11.47 -8.65
CA GLY A 20 2.10 -11.86 -7.25
C GLY A 20 2.68 -10.89 -6.22
N LYS A 21 3.03 -9.66 -6.63
CA LYS A 21 3.44 -8.63 -5.65
C LYS A 21 2.22 -8.15 -4.87
N PRO A 22 2.35 -7.94 -3.53
CA PRO A 22 1.32 -7.29 -2.75
C PRO A 22 0.97 -5.92 -3.34
N CYS A 23 -0.30 -5.72 -3.64
CA CYS A 23 -0.85 -4.50 -4.20
C CYS A 23 -1.98 -3.98 -3.34
N ILE A 24 -2.22 -2.67 -3.38
CA ILE A 24 -3.39 -2.07 -2.74
C ILE A 24 -4.65 -2.65 -3.38
N GLN A 25 -5.59 -3.11 -2.56
CA GLN A 25 -6.82 -3.78 -2.98
C GLN A 25 -7.57 -2.96 -4.04
N GLY A 26 -7.98 -3.61 -5.12
CA GLY A 26 -8.70 -2.97 -6.23
C GLY A 26 -7.81 -2.12 -7.16
N THR A 27 -6.49 -2.12 -6.96
CA THR A 27 -5.54 -1.37 -7.79
C THR A 27 -4.40 -2.27 -8.27
N ARG A 28 -3.54 -1.72 -9.13
CA ARG A 28 -2.23 -2.31 -9.45
C ARG A 28 -1.06 -1.54 -8.84
N ILE A 29 -1.29 -0.78 -7.77
CA ILE A 29 -0.24 -0.05 -7.06
C ILE A 29 0.39 -1.02 -6.08
N ALA A 30 1.69 -1.30 -6.23
CA ALA A 30 2.34 -2.23 -5.34
C ALA A 30 2.62 -1.56 -3.99
N VAL A 31 2.56 -2.34 -2.91
CA VAL A 31 2.91 -1.87 -1.56
C VAL A 31 4.31 -1.22 -1.56
N ILE A 32 5.26 -1.81 -2.28
CA ILE A 32 6.62 -1.27 -2.39
C ILE A 32 6.67 0.11 -3.05
N ASP A 33 5.72 0.46 -3.91
CA ASP A 33 5.69 1.79 -4.54
C ASP A 33 5.34 2.85 -3.47
N ILE A 34 4.35 2.56 -2.61
CA ILE A 34 3.96 3.41 -1.47
C ILE A 34 5.10 3.56 -0.47
N VAL A 35 5.73 2.44 -0.09
CA VAL A 35 6.87 2.43 0.83
C VAL A 35 8.04 3.24 0.28
N ASN A 36 8.29 3.20 -1.03
CA ASN A 36 9.33 4.02 -1.66
C ASN A 36 9.00 5.52 -1.62
N CYS A 37 7.75 5.92 -1.90
CA CYS A 37 7.33 7.33 -1.76
C CYS A 37 7.55 7.82 -0.32
N TYR A 38 7.13 7.03 0.67
CA TYR A 38 7.26 7.41 2.07
C TYR A 38 8.72 7.45 2.55
N LEU A 39 9.48 6.37 2.33
CA LEU A 39 10.83 6.24 2.91
C LEU A 39 11.93 6.87 2.09
N LYS A 40 11.81 6.92 0.75
CA LYS A 40 12.88 7.42 -0.13
C LYS A 40 12.62 8.83 -0.63
N MET A 41 11.36 9.20 -0.83
CA MET A 41 10.99 10.55 -1.25
C MET A 41 10.57 11.43 -0.07
N GLU A 42 10.48 10.85 1.14
CA GLU A 42 10.08 11.54 2.37
C GLU A 42 8.72 12.23 2.23
N GLU A 43 7.85 11.68 1.37
CA GLU A 43 6.50 12.19 1.17
C GLU A 43 5.59 11.77 2.33
N SER A 44 4.65 12.64 2.71
CA SER A 44 3.68 12.30 3.76
C SER A 44 2.62 11.32 3.25
N LEU A 45 2.10 10.47 4.13
CA LEU A 45 1.10 9.46 3.75
C LEU A 45 -0.18 10.10 3.20
N GLU A 46 -0.57 11.28 3.69
CA GLU A 46 -1.73 12.03 3.21
C GLU A 46 -1.52 12.54 1.77
N LYS A 47 -0.29 12.96 1.45
CA LYS A 47 0.06 13.38 0.10
C LYS A 47 0.06 12.19 -0.86
N ILE A 48 0.65 11.07 -0.44
CA ILE A 48 0.65 9.82 -1.23
C ILE A 48 -0.79 9.35 -1.48
N ALA A 49 -1.64 9.35 -0.44
CA ALA A 49 -3.05 8.99 -0.56
C ALA A 49 -3.78 9.89 -1.57
N LYS A 50 -3.56 11.20 -1.50
CA LYS A 50 -4.16 12.16 -2.44
C LYS A 50 -3.66 11.98 -3.88
N ASP A 51 -2.36 11.80 -4.07
CA ASP A 51 -1.75 11.75 -5.40
C ASP A 51 -2.11 10.45 -6.15
N TYR A 52 -2.31 9.35 -5.43
CA TYR A 52 -2.75 8.07 -6.00
C TYR A 52 -4.27 7.80 -5.90
N ASP A 53 -5.05 8.76 -5.40
CA ASP A 53 -6.50 8.61 -5.14
C ASP A 53 -6.83 7.35 -4.30
N LEU A 54 -6.06 7.16 -3.22
CA LEU A 54 -6.21 6.05 -2.29
C LEU A 54 -6.81 6.50 -0.97
N SER A 55 -7.50 5.58 -0.28
CA SER A 55 -7.89 5.83 1.10
C SER A 55 -6.66 5.89 2.01
N LEU A 56 -6.70 6.72 3.05
CA LEU A 56 -5.60 6.80 4.01
C LEU A 56 -5.37 5.46 4.73
N ALA A 57 -6.44 4.68 4.96
CA ALA A 57 -6.35 3.33 5.52
C ALA A 57 -5.56 2.39 4.60
N SER A 58 -5.76 2.48 3.29
CA SER A 58 -5.02 1.70 2.29
C SER A 58 -3.54 2.04 2.28
N VAL A 59 -3.22 3.34 2.39
CA VAL A 59 -1.82 3.80 2.46
C VAL A 59 -1.15 3.39 3.77
N HIS A 60 -1.88 3.40 4.90
CA HIS A 60 -1.37 2.89 6.19
C HIS A 60 -1.18 1.37 6.23
N ALA A 61 -1.95 0.63 5.45
CA ALA A 61 -1.85 -0.83 5.40
C ALA A 61 -0.59 -1.30 4.63
N ALA A 62 -0.08 -0.46 3.71
CA ALA A 62 1.09 -0.70 2.87
C ALA A 62 2.39 -0.70 3.69
#